data_AF-A0A6J8AMG6-F1
#
_entry.id   AF-A0A6J8AMG6-F1
#
_cell.length_a   1.000
_cell.length_b   1.000
_cell.length_c   1.000
_cell.angle_alpha   90.00
_cell.angle_beta   90.00
_cell.angle_gamma   90.00
#
_symmetry.space_group_name_H-M   'P 1'
#
loop_
_entity.id
_entity.type
_entity.pdbx_description
1 polymer ?
#
loop_
_entity_poly.entity_id
_entity_poly.type
_entity_poly.pdbx_seq_one_letter_code
_entity_poly.pdbx_strand_id
1 'polypeptide(L)'
;MEGIPDDEKNYIIIQLVLTGISPLAVRNIFDNEFHPACLKSSLNKEFGKINQLKNRGVLNQAQINILYPKDDIDVHDQAPQPNDTSIAADLGRIKYYRNKCSHTNESKLSSESFSLIWNDITEAIQGLGGIQLYAECQTLKQRLETSDQRIICEIINEMQSSRKQIEDVKEKMLRSEEKYTLEIDLLRAEQQEKDELQELFMEKYEISKRFYFMNFCLQSYNGG
;
A
#
# COMPACT_ATOMS: atom_id res chain seq x y z
N MET A 1 12.98 29.40 30.08
CA MET A 1 12.39 28.31 29.29
C MET A 1 13.51 27.78 28.42
N GLU A 2 13.84 26.51 28.59
CA GLU A 2 14.80 25.84 27.72
C GLU A 2 14.16 25.76 26.33
N GLY A 3 14.87 26.25 25.31
CA GLY A 3 14.33 26.24 23.94
C GLY A 3 14.17 24.83 23.42
N ILE A 4 13.29 24.63 22.43
CA ILE A 4 13.16 23.33 21.75
C ILE A 4 14.55 22.93 21.21
N PRO A 5 15.03 21.73 21.55
CA PRO A 5 16.30 21.21 21.05
C PRO A 5 16.36 21.22 19.52
N ASP A 6 17.51 21.56 18.96
CA ASP A 6 17.66 21.68 17.50
C ASP A 6 17.51 20.32 16.79
N ASP A 7 17.84 19.21 17.47
CA ASP A 7 17.61 17.86 16.97
C ASP A 7 16.12 17.54 16.80
N GLU A 8 15.26 18.01 17.71
CA GLU A 8 13.81 17.87 17.61
C GLU A 8 13.24 18.76 16.50
N LYS A 9 13.72 20.01 16.36
CA LYS A 9 13.32 20.89 15.24
C LYS A 9 13.69 20.29 13.88
N ASN A 10 14.92 19.76 13.76
CA ASN A 10 15.39 19.11 12.54
C ASN A 10 14.49 17.94 12.13
N TYR A 11 14.10 17.11 13.11
CA TYR A 11 13.17 16.01 12.87
C TYR A 11 11.81 16.52 12.36
N ILE A 12 11.24 17.55 12.99
CA ILE A 12 9.95 18.13 12.59
C ILE A 12 10.00 18.72 11.17
N ILE A 13 11.06 19.43 10.82
CA ILE A 13 11.24 19.97 9.47
C ILE A 13 11.16 18.84 8.42
N ILE A 14 11.90 17.75 8.65
CA ILE A 14 11.89 16.59 7.75
C ILE A 14 10.51 15.93 7.68
N GLN A 15 9.84 15.74 8.81
CA GLN A 15 8.50 15.15 8.85
C GLN A 15 7.49 15.99 8.08
N LEU A 16 7.50 17.31 8.23
CA LEU A 16 6.59 18.20 7.52
C LEU A 16 6.84 18.19 6.01
N VAL A 17 8.09 18.14 5.56
CA VAL A 17 8.40 17.98 4.13
C VAL A 17 7.91 16.63 3.61
N LEU A 18 8.21 15.55 4.31
CA LEU A 18 7.84 14.19 3.90
C LEU A 18 6.33 13.97 3.88
N THR A 19 5.58 14.54 4.83
CA THR A 19 4.13 14.33 4.94
C THR A 19 3.30 15.39 4.22
N GLY A 20 3.82 16.60 4.03
CA GLY A 20 3.10 17.73 3.43
C GLY A 20 3.47 18.03 1.98
N ILE A 21 4.76 18.07 1.65
CA ILE A 21 5.24 18.53 0.33
C ILE A 21 5.56 17.36 -0.60
N SER A 22 6.27 16.34 -0.11
CA SER A 22 6.68 15.19 -0.92
C SER A 22 5.51 14.48 -1.62
N PRO A 23 4.31 14.33 -1.00
CA PRO A 23 3.17 13.70 -1.67
C PRO A 23 2.68 14.48 -2.88
N LEU A 24 2.84 15.81 -2.88
CA LEU A 24 2.49 16.65 -4.03
C LEU A 24 3.42 16.38 -5.21
N ALA A 25 4.72 16.23 -4.94
CA ALA A 25 5.72 15.90 -5.95
C ALA A 25 5.45 14.52 -6.58
N VAL A 26 5.19 13.52 -5.72
CA VAL A 26 4.84 12.16 -6.17
C VAL A 26 3.54 12.17 -6.96
N ARG A 27 2.52 12.91 -6.50
CA ARG A 27 1.22 12.99 -7.17
C ARG A 27 1.30 13.68 -8.53
N ASN A 28 2.13 14.71 -8.67
CA ASN A 28 2.33 15.37 -9.96
C ASN A 28 2.78 14.36 -11.02
N ILE A 29 3.80 13.54 -10.72
CA ILE A 29 4.24 12.48 -11.64
C ILE A 29 3.15 11.44 -11.86
N PHE A 30 2.54 10.95 -10.78
CA PHE A 30 1.54 9.89 -10.87
C PHE A 30 0.31 10.30 -11.69
N ASP A 31 -0.24 11.50 -11.47
CA ASP A 31 -1.44 11.96 -12.17
C ASP A 31 -1.14 12.34 -13.63
N ASN A 32 0.11 12.73 -13.94
CA ASN A 32 0.54 12.95 -15.32
C ASN A 32 0.68 11.64 -16.10
N GLU A 33 1.28 10.61 -15.50
CA GLU A 33 1.47 9.29 -16.12
C GLU A 33 0.17 8.46 -16.13
N PHE A 34 -0.58 8.52 -15.03
CA PHE A 34 -1.77 7.72 -14.77
C PHE A 34 -2.91 8.60 -14.24
N HIS A 35 -3.49 9.40 -15.12
CA HIS A 35 -4.59 10.27 -14.76
C HIS A 35 -5.70 9.51 -13.99
N PRO A 36 -6.14 10.01 -12.81
CA PRO A 36 -6.98 9.25 -11.89
C PRO A 36 -8.31 8.78 -12.52
N ALA A 37 -8.87 9.56 -13.46
CA ALA A 37 -10.07 9.19 -14.21
C ALA A 37 -9.91 7.90 -15.05
N CYS A 38 -8.68 7.61 -15.49
CA CYS A 38 -8.35 6.49 -16.36
C CYS A 38 -7.52 5.41 -15.63
N LEU A 39 -7.25 5.58 -14.33
CA LEU A 39 -6.37 4.69 -13.57
C LEU A 39 -6.94 3.26 -13.54
N LYS A 40 -8.23 3.11 -13.22
CA LYS A 40 -8.87 1.78 -13.13
C LYS A 40 -8.84 1.03 -14.46
N SER A 41 -9.17 1.70 -15.57
CA SER A 41 -9.15 1.08 -16.89
C SER A 41 -7.73 0.74 -17.35
N SER A 42 -6.77 1.61 -17.07
CA SER A 42 -5.36 1.40 -17.38
C SER A 42 -4.79 0.22 -16.58
N LEU A 43 -5.03 0.17 -15.27
CA LEU A 43 -4.64 -0.95 -14.42
C LEU A 43 -5.25 -2.27 -14.90
N ASN A 44 -6.57 -2.32 -15.13
CA ASN A 44 -7.24 -3.53 -15.60
C ASN A 44 -6.65 -4.05 -16.92
N LYS A 45 -6.28 -3.13 -17.83
CA LYS A 45 -5.60 -3.48 -19.09
C LYS A 45 -4.23 -4.10 -18.84
N GLU A 46 -3.40 -3.51 -17.98
CA GLU A 46 -2.07 -4.04 -17.69
C GLU A 46 -2.14 -5.37 -16.90
N PHE A 47 -3.03 -5.50 -15.91
CA PHE A 47 -3.30 -6.77 -15.22
C PHE A 47 -3.75 -7.87 -16.20
N GLY A 48 -4.61 -7.53 -17.16
CA GLY A 48 -5.04 -8.44 -18.21
C GLY A 48 -3.87 -8.99 -19.03
N LYS A 49 -2.91 -8.14 -19.40
CA LYS A 49 -1.69 -8.57 -20.13
C LYS A 49 -0.80 -9.47 -19.27
N ILE A 50 -0.57 -9.11 -18.01
CA ILE A 50 0.26 -9.93 -17.11
C ILE A 50 -0.34 -11.31 -16.93
N ASN A 51 -1.66 -11.41 -16.77
CA ASN A 51 -2.37 -12.69 -16.68
C ASN A 51 -2.23 -13.52 -17.97
N GLN A 52 -2.31 -12.88 -19.15
CA GLN A 52 -2.05 -13.58 -20.41
C GLN A 52 -0.62 -14.11 -20.50
N LEU A 53 0.38 -13.32 -20.09
CA LEU A 53 1.78 -13.74 -20.08
C LEU A 53 2.03 -14.90 -19.10
N LYS A 54 1.39 -14.85 -17.93
CA LYS A 54 1.41 -15.94 -16.94
C LYS A 54 0.80 -17.23 -17.52
N ASN A 55 -0.39 -17.13 -18.11
CA ASN A 55 -1.09 -18.28 -18.69
C ASN A 55 -0.36 -18.87 -19.90
N ARG A 56 0.43 -18.07 -20.61
CA ARG A 56 1.30 -18.51 -21.71
C ARG A 56 2.65 -19.06 -21.25
N GLY A 57 2.91 -19.08 -19.95
CA GLY A 57 4.18 -19.55 -19.38
C GLY A 57 5.38 -18.64 -19.66
N VAL A 58 5.14 -17.40 -20.14
CA VAL A 58 6.21 -16.42 -20.40
C VAL A 58 6.73 -15.82 -19.10
N LEU A 59 5.83 -15.61 -18.13
CA LEU A 59 6.17 -15.20 -16.77
C LEU A 59 6.02 -16.38 -15.82
N ASN A 60 7.11 -16.76 -15.15
CA ASN A 60 7.11 -17.77 -14.10
C ASN A 60 6.74 -17.15 -12.73
N GLN A 61 6.49 -18.00 -11.73
CA GLN A 61 6.06 -17.53 -10.41
C GLN A 61 7.10 -16.66 -9.70
N ALA A 62 8.40 -16.88 -9.92
CA ALA A 62 9.45 -16.05 -9.35
C ALA A 62 9.42 -14.62 -9.96
N GLN A 63 9.23 -14.51 -11.28
CA GLN A 63 9.07 -13.23 -11.96
C GLN A 63 7.79 -12.50 -11.53
N ILE A 64 6.69 -13.24 -11.33
CA ILE A 64 5.44 -12.68 -10.79
C ILE A 64 5.67 -12.14 -9.36
N ASN A 65 6.41 -12.86 -8.51
CA ASN A 65 6.71 -12.42 -7.14
C ASN A 65 7.60 -11.16 -7.10
N ILE A 66 8.36 -10.87 -8.16
CA ILE A 66 9.11 -9.61 -8.28
C ILE A 66 8.17 -8.45 -8.60
N LEU A 67 7.16 -8.68 -9.46
CA LEU A 67 6.15 -7.67 -9.83
C LEU A 67 5.13 -7.42 -8.72
N TYR A 68 4.81 -8.47 -7.96
CA TYR A 68 3.92 -8.46 -6.80
C TYR A 68 4.64 -9.10 -5.62
N PRO A 69 5.50 -8.35 -4.91
CA PRO A 69 6.09 -8.83 -3.68
C PRO A 69 4.95 -9.22 -2.74
N LYS A 70 4.98 -10.44 -2.20
CA LYS A 70 4.16 -10.74 -1.02
C LYS A 70 4.62 -9.79 0.08
N ASP A 71 3.68 -9.32 0.90
CA ASP A 71 3.83 -8.19 1.82
C ASP A 71 5.02 -8.25 2.81
N ASP A 72 5.80 -9.33 2.82
CA ASP A 72 6.99 -9.55 3.65
C ASP A 72 8.35 -9.40 2.93
N ILE A 73 8.42 -9.19 1.61
CA ILE A 73 9.71 -8.95 0.94
C ILE A 73 9.99 -7.45 0.81
N ASP A 74 10.68 -6.93 1.82
CA ASP A 74 11.15 -5.56 1.93
C ASP A 74 12.34 -5.25 0.99
N VAL A 75 12.20 -5.57 -0.31
CA VAL A 75 13.25 -5.26 -1.31
C VAL A 75 13.34 -3.74 -1.59
N HIS A 76 12.42 -2.95 -1.04
CA HIS A 76 12.24 -1.54 -1.36
C HIS A 76 12.73 -0.57 -0.27
N ASP A 77 13.31 -1.05 0.83
CA ASP A 77 13.91 -0.20 1.87
C ASP A 77 15.43 0.02 1.68
N GLN A 78 15.97 -0.30 0.50
CA GLN A 78 17.32 0.09 0.13
C GLN A 78 17.33 1.50 -0.46
N ALA A 79 18.18 2.37 0.08
CA ALA A 79 18.40 3.70 -0.47
C ALA A 79 18.91 3.61 -1.91
N PRO A 80 18.31 4.34 -2.86
CA PRO A 80 18.81 4.44 -4.23
C PRO A 80 20.26 4.97 -4.27
N GLN A 81 20.97 4.71 -5.37
CA GLN A 81 22.33 5.22 -5.55
C GLN A 81 22.32 6.77 -5.51
N PRO A 82 23.24 7.43 -4.78
CA PRO A 82 23.18 8.89 -4.59
C PRO A 82 23.17 9.72 -5.89
N ASN A 83 23.79 9.21 -6.95
CA ASN A 83 23.91 9.88 -8.25
C ASN A 83 22.81 9.52 -9.26
N ASP A 84 21.88 8.62 -8.92
CA ASP A 84 20.80 8.22 -9.81
C ASP A 84 19.64 9.21 -9.72
N THR A 85 19.55 10.15 -10.66
CA THR A 85 18.48 11.17 -10.69
C THR A 85 17.26 10.73 -11.51
N SER A 86 17.09 9.41 -11.74
CA SER A 86 15.89 8.90 -12.40
C SER A 86 14.65 9.11 -11.52
N ILE A 87 13.49 9.24 -12.17
CA ILE A 87 12.19 9.33 -11.50
C ILE A 87 12.00 8.17 -10.50
N ALA A 88 12.41 6.96 -10.88
CA ALA A 88 12.31 5.78 -10.02
C ALA A 88 13.19 5.91 -8.77
N ALA A 89 14.41 6.42 -8.91
CA ALA A 89 15.29 6.67 -7.78
C ALA A 89 14.76 7.79 -6.87
N ASP A 90 14.24 8.89 -7.43
CA ASP A 90 13.66 9.97 -6.62
C ASP A 90 12.42 9.52 -5.82
N LEU A 91 11.54 8.73 -6.44
CA LEU A 91 10.43 8.08 -5.75
C LEU A 91 10.92 7.13 -4.65
N GLY A 92 11.98 6.37 -4.95
CA GLY A 92 12.64 5.47 -4.01
C GLY A 92 13.22 6.21 -2.80
N ARG A 93 13.89 7.35 -2.99
CA ARG A 93 14.45 8.19 -1.91
C ARG A 93 13.36 8.69 -0.97
N ILE A 94 12.28 9.26 -1.53
CA ILE A 94 11.14 9.75 -0.74
C ILE A 94 10.53 8.61 0.08
N LYS A 95 10.31 7.44 -0.54
CA LYS A 95 9.79 6.25 0.15
C LYS A 95 10.73 5.81 1.27
N TYR A 96 12.02 5.67 0.98
CA TYR A 96 13.05 5.24 1.93
C TYR A 96 13.08 6.13 3.16
N TYR A 97 13.19 7.45 2.99
CA TYR A 97 13.26 8.38 4.13
C TYR A 97 11.94 8.49 4.88
N ARG A 98 10.79 8.42 4.20
CA ARG A 98 9.49 8.34 4.87
C ARG A 98 9.41 7.12 5.78
N ASN A 99 9.78 5.95 5.29
CA ASN A 99 9.78 4.70 6.07
C ASN A 99 10.78 4.82 7.24
N LYS A 100 12.03 5.21 6.95
CA LYS A 100 13.09 5.39 7.95
C LYS A 100 12.67 6.34 9.07
N CYS A 101 12.14 7.52 8.75
CA CYS A 101 11.77 8.53 9.75
C CYS A 101 10.43 8.23 10.46
N SER A 102 9.61 7.35 9.90
CA SER A 102 8.35 6.87 10.51
C SER A 102 8.59 5.72 11.49
N HIS A 103 9.64 4.91 11.28
CA HIS A 103 9.99 3.78 12.14
C HIS A 103 11.00 4.12 13.25
N THR A 104 11.59 5.32 13.24
CA THR A 104 12.40 5.82 14.36
C THR A 104 11.52 6.25 15.53
N ASN A 105 11.69 5.62 16.69
CA ASN A 105 11.05 6.05 17.95
C ASN A 105 11.63 7.35 18.51
N GLU A 106 12.76 7.79 17.96
CA GLU A 106 13.45 9.01 18.34
C GLU A 106 12.90 10.17 17.51
N SER A 107 12.08 11.01 18.12
CA SER A 107 11.60 12.28 17.52
C SER A 107 12.70 13.34 17.42
N LYS A 108 13.93 12.91 17.09
CA LYS A 108 15.17 13.68 17.15
C LYS A 108 16.05 13.31 15.98
N LEU A 109 16.73 14.30 15.42
CA LEU A 109 17.60 14.13 14.26
C LEU A 109 18.84 15.02 14.38
N SER A 110 20.03 14.40 14.39
CA SER A 110 21.29 15.16 14.46
C SER A 110 21.44 16.11 13.26
N SER A 111 22.19 17.19 13.42
CA SER A 111 22.41 18.18 12.34
C SER A 111 23.08 17.56 11.10
N GLU A 112 23.96 16.58 11.28
CA GLU A 112 24.61 15.85 10.19
C GLU A 112 23.60 15.00 9.42
N SER A 113 22.77 14.25 10.16
CA SER A 113 21.72 13.41 9.58
C SER A 113 20.67 14.27 8.88
N PHE A 114 20.28 15.38 9.50
CA PHE A 114 19.38 16.36 8.93
C PHE A 114 19.88 16.88 7.60
N SER A 115 21.14 17.35 7.54
CA SER A 115 21.69 17.93 6.32
C SER A 115 21.72 16.93 5.16
N LEU A 116 22.09 15.68 5.44
CA LEU A 116 22.10 14.60 4.45
C LEU A 116 20.68 14.32 3.94
N ILE A 117 19.73 14.06 4.86
CA ILE A 117 18.35 13.71 4.51
C ILE A 117 17.65 14.88 3.80
N TRP A 118 17.88 16.11 4.26
CA TRP A 118 17.32 17.32 3.68
C TRP A 118 17.71 17.48 2.21
N ASN A 119 19.00 17.37 1.90
CA ASN A 119 19.49 17.53 0.52
C ASN A 119 18.89 16.45 -0.38
N ASP A 120 18.99 15.18 0.01
CA ASP A 120 18.49 14.06 -0.80
C ASP A 120 16.98 14.15 -1.06
N ILE A 121 16.18 14.53 -0.06
CA ILE A 121 14.72 14.66 -0.23
C ILE A 121 14.39 15.89 -1.08
N THR A 122 15.03 17.04 -0.84
CA THR A 122 14.68 18.27 -1.56
C THR A 122 15.10 18.21 -3.02
N GLU A 123 16.23 17.57 -3.33
CA GLU A 123 16.63 17.27 -4.71
C GLU A 123 15.63 16.33 -5.40
N ALA A 124 15.19 15.25 -4.72
CA ALA A 124 14.18 14.35 -5.25
C ALA A 124 12.82 15.05 -5.48
N ILE A 125 12.39 15.91 -4.54
CA ILE A 125 11.19 16.73 -4.69
C ILE A 125 11.31 17.68 -5.87
N GLN A 126 12.49 18.28 -6.08
CA GLN A 126 12.75 19.13 -7.24
C GLN A 126 12.68 18.34 -8.55
N GLY A 127 13.24 17.13 -8.59
CA GLY A 127 13.22 16.26 -9.77
C GLY A 127 11.81 15.85 -10.18
N LEU A 128 10.96 15.50 -9.20
CA LEU A 128 9.59 15.04 -9.44
C LEU A 128 8.57 16.17 -9.60
N GLY A 129 8.73 17.24 -8.83
CA GLY A 129 7.75 18.31 -8.68
C GLY A 129 8.16 19.67 -9.24
N GLY A 130 9.41 19.77 -9.71
CA GLY A 130 9.97 21.01 -10.23
C GLY A 130 10.45 21.99 -9.16
N ILE A 131 11.01 23.11 -9.63
CA ILE A 131 11.66 24.11 -8.78
C ILE A 131 10.70 24.82 -7.81
N GLN A 132 9.39 24.80 -8.11
CA GLN A 132 8.37 25.40 -7.26
C GLN A 132 8.25 24.66 -5.93
N LEU A 133 8.14 23.33 -5.94
CA LEU A 133 8.08 22.54 -4.71
C LEU A 133 9.40 22.59 -3.92
N TYR A 134 10.54 22.68 -4.61
CA TYR A 134 11.81 22.94 -3.94
C TYR A 134 11.79 24.27 -3.17
N ALA A 135 11.29 25.34 -3.79
CA ALA A 135 11.16 26.64 -3.14
C ALA A 135 10.18 26.61 -1.94
N GLU A 136 9.12 25.81 -2.01
CA GLU A 136 8.23 25.56 -0.88
C GLU A 136 8.96 24.88 0.29
N CYS A 137 9.83 23.89 0.02
CA CYS A 137 10.67 23.30 1.06
C CYS A 137 11.55 24.34 1.74
N GLN A 138 12.26 25.18 0.98
CA GLN A 138 13.12 26.23 1.55
C GLN A 138 12.32 27.23 2.38
N THR A 139 11.14 27.63 1.89
CA THR A 139 10.24 28.55 2.60
C THR A 139 9.77 27.94 3.92
N LEU A 140 9.41 26.65 3.93
CA LEU A 140 9.01 25.94 5.15
C LEU A 140 10.14 25.92 6.18
N LYS A 141 11.36 25.55 5.76
CA LYS A 141 12.54 25.53 6.64
C LYS A 141 12.81 26.90 7.24
N GLN A 142 12.86 27.95 6.40
CA GLN A 142 13.09 29.32 6.85
C GLN A 142 12.01 29.79 7.84
N ARG A 143 10.73 29.47 7.58
CA ARG A 143 9.63 29.80 8.49
C ARG A 143 9.82 29.14 9.85
N LEU A 144 10.20 27.87 9.90
CA LEU A 144 10.40 27.16 11.17
C LEU A 144 11.63 27.66 11.94
N GLU A 145 12.71 28.00 11.24
CA GLU A 145 13.92 28.59 11.86
C GLU A 145 13.68 29.98 12.46
N THR A 146 12.76 30.76 11.87
CA THR A 146 12.45 32.14 12.29
C THR A 146 11.20 32.26 13.18
N SER A 147 10.49 31.16 13.41
CA SER A 147 9.24 31.15 14.20
C SER A 147 9.49 31.27 15.70
N ASP A 148 8.51 31.83 16.41
CA ASP A 148 8.44 31.77 17.88
C ASP A 148 8.36 30.31 18.32
N GLN A 149 9.12 29.95 19.37
CA GLN A 149 9.14 28.61 19.94
C GLN A 149 7.73 28.12 20.32
N ARG A 150 6.81 29.02 20.69
CA ARG A 150 5.41 28.67 20.98
C ARG A 150 4.70 28.04 19.78
N ILE A 151 4.91 28.58 18.58
CA ILE A 151 4.32 28.07 17.33
C ILE A 151 4.88 26.67 17.04
N ILE A 152 6.19 26.49 17.24
CA ILE A 152 6.84 25.18 17.03
C ILE A 152 6.31 24.14 18.03
N CYS A 153 6.11 24.52 19.30
CA CYS A 153 5.49 23.65 20.30
C CYS A 153 4.06 23.26 19.94
N GLU A 154 3.25 24.19 19.42
CA GLU A 154 1.89 23.91 18.96
C GLU A 154 1.89 22.88 17.82
N ILE A 155 2.77 23.04 16.83
CA ILE A 155 2.94 22.08 15.73
C ILE A 155 3.32 20.69 16.25
N ILE A 156 4.28 20.61 17.19
CA ILE A 156 4.69 19.33 17.78
C ILE A 156 3.51 18.64 18.47
N ASN A 157 2.74 19.39 19.28
CA ASN A 157 1.58 18.85 20.00
C ASN A 157 0.48 18.36 19.05
N GLU A 158 0.20 19.13 17.99
CA GLU A 158 -0.77 18.73 16.96
C GLU A 158 -0.33 17.45 16.26
N MET A 159 0.93 17.37 15.82
CA MET A 159 1.48 16.19 15.17
C MET A 159 1.42 14.95 16.06
N GLN A 160 1.72 15.07 17.35
CA GLN A 160 1.63 13.98 18.31
C GLN A 160 0.17 13.54 18.52
N SER A 161 -0.77 14.48 18.60
CA SER A 161 -2.20 14.19 18.70
C SER A 161 -2.71 13.45 17.46
N SER A 162 -2.37 13.92 16.26
CA SER A 162 -2.72 13.25 15.00
C SER A 162 -2.12 11.84 14.92
N ARG A 163 -0.85 11.66 15.31
CA ARG A 163 -0.20 10.34 15.34
C ARG A 163 -0.97 9.36 16.24
N LYS A 164 -1.39 9.80 17.42
CA LYS A 164 -2.18 8.97 18.34
C LYS A 164 -3.55 8.59 17.77
N GLN A 165 -4.22 9.53 17.11
CA GLN A 165 -5.50 9.26 16.45
C GLN A 165 -5.34 8.25 15.30
N ILE A 166 -4.27 8.36 14.52
CA ILE A 166 -3.95 7.40 13.44
C ILE A 166 -3.73 6.00 14.02
N GLU A 167 -3.00 5.87 15.13
CA GLU A 167 -2.74 4.57 15.75
C GLU A 167 -4.03 3.91 16.27
N ASP A 168 -4.92 4.67 16.91
CA ASP A 168 -6.23 4.18 17.36
C ASP A 168 -7.12 3.72 16.18
N VAL A 169 -7.14 4.48 15.08
CA VAL A 169 -7.84 4.08 13.86
C VAL A 169 -7.25 2.81 13.25
N LYS A 170 -5.92 2.70 13.23
CA LYS A 170 -5.21 1.51 12.71
C LYS A 170 -5.53 0.26 13.52
N GLU A 171 -5.55 0.36 14.84
CA GLU A 171 -5.93 -0.76 15.72
C GLU A 171 -7.38 -1.20 15.49
N LYS A 172 -8.30 -0.25 15.37
CA LYS A 172 -9.72 -0.53 15.05
C LYS A 172 -9.86 -1.19 13.68
N MET A 173 -9.09 -0.74 12.69
CA MET A 173 -9.09 -1.30 11.34
C MET A 173 -8.58 -2.74 11.34
N LEU A 174 -7.48 -3.02 12.03
CA LEU A 174 -6.93 -4.38 12.16
C LEU A 174 -7.95 -5.34 12.80
N ARG A 175 -8.59 -4.92 13.90
CA ARG A 175 -9.65 -5.71 14.55
C ARG A 175 -10.83 -5.97 13.61
N SER A 176 -11.19 -4.98 12.77
CA SER A 176 -12.27 -5.15 11.79
C SER A 176 -11.88 -6.12 10.67
N GLU A 177 -10.64 -6.06 10.20
CA GLU A 177 -10.09 -6.95 9.17
C GLU A 177 -10.06 -8.42 9.63
N GLU A 178 -9.63 -8.66 10.87
CA GLU A 178 -9.68 -9.99 11.50
C GLU A 178 -11.12 -10.52 11.57
N LYS A 179 -12.07 -9.67 11.96
CA LYS A 179 -13.50 -10.04 12.03
C LYS A 179 -14.05 -10.42 10.65
N TYR A 180 -13.78 -9.62 9.62
CA TYR A 180 -14.28 -9.90 8.26
C TYR A 180 -13.61 -11.14 7.65
N THR A 181 -12.34 -11.38 7.95
CA THR A 181 -11.64 -12.59 7.51
C THR A 181 -12.32 -13.84 8.08
N LEU A 182 -12.64 -13.83 9.38
CA LEU A 182 -13.36 -14.92 10.03
C LEU A 182 -14.76 -15.13 9.44
N GLU A 183 -15.50 -14.04 9.17
CA GLU A 183 -16.83 -14.10 8.56
C GLU A 183 -16.79 -14.69 7.14
N ILE A 184 -15.79 -14.31 6.34
CA ILE A 184 -15.57 -14.87 4.99
C ILE A 184 -15.29 -16.37 5.06
N ASP A 185 -14.47 -16.83 6.01
CA ASP A 185 -14.11 -18.25 6.13
C ASP A 185 -15.31 -19.10 6.58
N LEU A 186 -16.16 -18.58 7.47
CA LEU A 186 -17.42 -19.23 7.83
C LEU A 186 -18.37 -19.35 6.63
N LEU A 187 -18.55 -18.28 5.85
CA LEU A 187 -19.40 -18.30 4.66
C LEU A 187 -18.88 -19.27 3.59
N ARG A 188 -17.55 -19.38 3.43
CA ARG A 188 -16.94 -20.37 2.54
C ARG A 188 -17.23 -21.81 2.98
N ALA A 189 -17.17 -22.09 4.29
CA ALA A 189 -17.48 -23.40 4.83
C ALA A 189 -18.97 -23.76 4.62
N GLU A 190 -19.89 -22.84 4.89
CA GLU A 190 -21.33 -23.04 4.63
C GLU A 190 -21.62 -23.26 3.14
N GLN A 191 -20.92 -22.53 2.25
CA GLN A 191 -21.08 -22.72 0.82
C GLN A 191 -20.57 -24.09 0.38
N GLN A 192 -19.44 -24.55 0.93
CA GLN A 192 -18.92 -25.89 0.66
C GLN A 192 -19.93 -26.98 1.06
N GLU A 193 -20.55 -26.88 2.24
CA GLU A 193 -21.57 -27.85 2.67
C GLU A 193 -22.79 -27.86 1.74
N LYS A 194 -23.22 -26.69 1.25
CA LYS A 194 -24.29 -26.61 0.24
C LYS A 194 -23.90 -27.25 -1.09
N ASP A 195 -22.67 -27.04 -1.54
CA ASP A 195 -22.17 -27.63 -2.78
C ASP A 195 -22.11 -29.17 -2.67
N GLU A 196 -21.65 -29.70 -1.53
CA GLU A 196 -21.63 -31.15 -1.24
C GLU A 196 -23.06 -31.74 -1.19
N LEU A 197 -24.01 -31.06 -0.53
CA LEU A 197 -25.41 -31.48 -0.51
C LEU A 197 -26.05 -31.47 -1.90
N GLN A 198 -25.69 -30.48 -2.73
CA GLN A 198 -26.19 -30.39 -4.09
C GLN A 198 -25.63 -31.54 -4.96
N GLU A 199 -24.38 -31.92 -4.77
CA GLU A 199 -23.78 -33.08 -5.45
C GLU A 199 -24.50 -34.39 -5.06
N LEU A 200 -24.73 -34.62 -3.75
CA LEU A 200 -25.48 -35.78 -3.26
C LEU A 200 -26.92 -35.81 -3.79
N PHE A 201 -27.57 -34.65 -3.88
CA PHE A 201 -28.92 -34.55 -4.46
C PHE A 201 -28.92 -34.96 -5.94
N MET A 202 -27.93 -34.50 -6.71
CA MET A 202 -27.78 -34.86 -8.12
C MET A 202 -27.49 -36.35 -8.31
N GLU A 203 -26.62 -36.94 -7.47
CA GLU A 203 -26.33 -38.37 -7.51
C GLU A 203 -27.59 -39.21 -7.20
N LYS A 204 -28.33 -38.84 -6.15
CA LYS A 204 -29.60 -39.49 -5.79
C LYS A 204 -30.61 -39.43 -6.94
N TYR A 205 -30.72 -38.30 -7.62
CA TYR A 205 -31.61 -38.13 -8.76
C TYR A 205 -31.23 -39.05 -9.93
N GLU A 206 -29.94 -39.16 -10.25
CA GLU A 206 -29.45 -40.05 -11.30
C GLU A 206 -29.63 -41.53 -10.97
N ILE A 207 -29.43 -41.93 -9.71
CA ILE A 207 -29.74 -43.29 -9.23
C ILE A 207 -31.24 -43.59 -9.42
N SER A 208 -32.11 -42.66 -9.01
CA SER A 208 -33.56 -42.82 -9.13
C SER A 208 -34.02 -42.99 -10.58
N LYS A 209 -33.48 -42.17 -11.51
CA LYS A 209 -33.71 -42.33 -12.95
C LYS A 209 -33.32 -43.73 -13.45
N ARG A 210 -32.15 -44.23 -13.06
CA ARG A 210 -31.68 -45.56 -13.47
C ARG A 210 -32.60 -46.66 -12.96
N PHE A 211 -33.02 -46.60 -11.70
CA PHE A 211 -33.98 -47.55 -11.13
C PHE A 211 -35.32 -47.54 -11.85
N TYR A 212 -35.85 -46.35 -12.17
CA TYR A 212 -37.09 -46.22 -12.91
C TYR A 212 -36.99 -46.87 -14.30
N PHE A 213 -35.90 -46.59 -15.02
CA PHE A 213 -35.62 -47.19 -16.33
C PHE A 213 -35.51 -48.72 -16.27
N MET A 214 -34.76 -49.25 -15.30
CA MET A 214 -34.64 -50.71 -15.11
C MET A 214 -35.99 -51.39 -14.85
N ASN A 215 -36.82 -50.81 -13.97
CA ASN A 215 -38.16 -51.34 -13.68
C ASN A 215 -39.07 -51.31 -14.92
N PHE A 216 -39.03 -50.23 -15.71
CA PHE A 216 -39.78 -50.13 -16.96
C PHE A 216 -39.38 -51.23 -17.96
N CYS A 217 -38.07 -51.49 -18.11
CA CYS A 217 -37.57 -52.58 -18.95
C CYS A 217 -38.05 -53.96 -18.45
N LEU A 218 -38.00 -54.22 -17.14
CA LEU A 218 -38.43 -55.49 -16.56
C LEU A 218 -39.93 -55.77 -16.76
N GLN A 219 -40.78 -54.75 -16.59
CA GLN A 219 -42.22 -54.89 -16.82
C GLN A 219 -42.54 -55.18 -18.29
N SER A 220 -41.80 -54.57 -19.21
CA SER A 220 -41.95 -54.80 -20.65
C SER A 220 -41.52 -56.21 -21.07
N TYR A 221 -40.59 -56.83 -20.32
CA TYR A 221 -40.09 -58.18 -20.61
C TYR A 221 -41.01 -59.30 -20.08
N ASN A 222 -41.66 -59.08 -18.92
CA ASN A 222 -42.54 -60.07 -18.29
C ASN A 222 -44.01 -60.01 -18.76
N GLY A 223 -44.35 -59.07 -19.64
CA GLY A 223 -45.71 -58.83 -20.15
C GLY A 223 -46.00 -59.37 -21.55
N GLY A 224 -45.11 -60.19 -22.12
CA GLY A 224 -45.31 -60.93 -23.37
C GLY A 224 -45.29 -62.43 -23.13
#